data_AF-A0A139N587-F1
#
_entry.id   AF-A0A139N587-F1
#
_cell.length_a   1.000
_cell.length_b   1.000
_cell.length_c   1.000
_cell.angle_alpha   90.00
_cell.angle_beta   90.00
_cell.angle_gamma   90.00
#
_symmetry.space_group_name_H-M   'P 1'
#
loop_
_entity.id
_entity.type
_entity.pdbx_description
1 polymer ?
#
loop_
_entity_poly.entity_id
_entity_poly.type
_entity_poly.pdbx_seq_one_letter_code
_entity_poly.pdbx_strand_id
1 'polypeptide(L)'
;MKEKYYEFLNILMTRPIPVRNLHFYLTFLIEFLFTSVTLLVSIFTKNQMHNLSIFLIRVTIAHMIIVLLAFLLFQKFSASKLLQSVPTTSYLFLHFEFLFLSSIFFGEQYLLIFFLFIGLSFTFQVINFFYQISIVSKVKQMPDNEHKKNILHLPALIVTITSAAIVVITRLFMLSGIYIIIGLVGMSISWNSFFILGYTQVFTGWRKKSTNNIIFRGEIK
;
A
#
# COMPACT_ATOMS: atom_id res chain seq x y z
N MET A 1 2.10 14.15 -22.63
CA MET A 1 1.55 13.40 -21.48
C MET A 1 1.76 11.89 -21.59
N LYS A 2 1.40 11.24 -22.70
CA LYS A 2 1.63 9.79 -22.89
C LYS A 2 3.08 9.36 -22.70
N GLU A 3 4.04 10.12 -23.25
CA GLU A 3 5.46 9.80 -23.13
C GLU A 3 5.98 9.89 -21.69
N LYS A 4 5.71 11.02 -20.99
CA LYS A 4 6.00 11.16 -19.56
C LYS A 4 5.36 10.07 -18.69
N TYR A 5 4.16 9.62 -19.04
CA TYR A 5 3.49 8.52 -18.34
C TYR A 5 4.21 7.18 -18.55
N TYR A 6 4.65 6.86 -19.77
CA TYR A 6 5.47 5.66 -20.03
C TYR A 6 6.87 5.75 -19.40
N GLU A 7 7.46 6.94 -19.35
CA GLU A 7 8.72 7.18 -18.63
C GLU A 7 8.54 6.97 -17.12
N PHE A 8 7.42 7.45 -16.57
CA PHE A 8 7.01 7.18 -15.20
C PHE A 8 6.89 5.69 -14.93
N LEU A 9 6.14 4.95 -15.75
CA LEU A 9 6.04 3.50 -15.63
C LEU A 9 7.41 2.81 -15.71
N ASN A 10 8.31 3.26 -16.59
CA ASN A 10 9.65 2.67 -16.75
C ASN A 10 10.61 2.91 -15.58
N ILE A 11 10.52 4.05 -14.90
CA ILE A 11 11.39 4.40 -13.76
C ILE A 11 10.87 3.76 -12.48
N LEU A 12 9.55 3.75 -12.32
CA LEU A 12 8.86 3.18 -11.18
C LEU A 12 8.90 1.64 -11.20
N MET A 13 8.73 1.02 -12.38
CA MET A 13 8.83 -0.43 -12.57
C MET A 13 10.27 -0.84 -12.83
N THR A 14 11.06 -0.85 -11.76
CA THR A 14 12.50 -1.13 -11.83
C THR A 14 12.81 -2.50 -12.44
N ARG A 15 11.97 -3.53 -12.22
CA ARG A 15 11.93 -4.82 -12.93
C ARG A 15 10.53 -5.46 -12.78
N PRO A 16 10.05 -6.30 -13.70
CA PRO A 16 8.92 -7.18 -13.41
C PRO A 16 9.34 -8.13 -12.27
N ILE A 17 8.77 -7.94 -11.08
CA ILE A 17 8.90 -8.89 -9.98
C ILE A 17 7.67 -9.79 -10.09
N PRO A 18 7.80 -11.03 -10.61
CA PRO A 18 6.67 -11.92 -10.68
C PRO A 18 6.15 -12.18 -9.27
N VAL A 19 4.84 -12.26 -9.12
CA VAL A 19 4.23 -12.63 -7.84
C VAL A 19 4.71 -14.04 -7.47
N ARG A 20 5.22 -14.21 -6.26
CA ARG A 20 5.71 -15.46 -5.70
C ARG A 20 4.79 -15.94 -4.58
N ASN A 21 4.92 -17.22 -4.26
CA ASN A 21 4.31 -17.86 -3.09
C ASN A 21 4.49 -17.04 -1.80
N LEU A 22 5.66 -16.41 -1.63
CA LEU A 22 5.96 -15.55 -0.48
C LEU A 22 4.95 -14.40 -0.30
N HIS A 23 4.43 -13.81 -1.38
CA HIS A 23 3.48 -12.70 -1.25
C HIS A 23 2.14 -13.18 -0.71
N PHE A 24 1.67 -14.37 -1.10
CA PHE A 24 0.46 -14.96 -0.52
C PHE A 24 0.65 -15.27 0.97
N TYR A 25 1.80 -15.83 1.35
CA TYR A 25 2.11 -16.08 2.75
C TYR A 25 2.15 -14.78 3.56
N LEU A 26 2.81 -13.75 3.06
CA LEU A 26 2.91 -12.46 3.73
C LEU A 26 1.53 -11.80 3.89
N THR A 27 0.71 -11.83 2.84
CA THR A 27 -0.67 -11.35 2.89
C THR A 27 -1.48 -12.09 3.95
N PHE A 28 -1.48 -13.42 3.92
CA PHE A 28 -2.20 -14.24 4.90
C PHE A 28 -1.74 -13.95 6.34
N LEU A 29 -0.42 -13.85 6.56
CA LEU A 29 0.14 -13.57 7.88
C LEU A 29 -0.27 -12.21 8.42
N ILE A 30 -0.27 -11.17 7.56
CA ILE A 30 -0.65 -9.82 7.98
C ILE A 30 -2.14 -9.77 8.29
N GLU A 31 -2.99 -10.37 7.46
CA GLU A 31 -4.44 -10.46 7.71
C GLU A 31 -4.76 -11.24 8.98
N PHE A 32 -4.03 -12.32 9.23
CA PHE A 32 -4.15 -13.10 10.46
C PHE A 32 -3.79 -12.26 11.69
N LEU A 33 -2.67 -11.53 11.64
CA LEU A 33 -2.24 -10.65 12.72
C LEU A 33 -3.25 -9.52 12.95
N PHE A 34 -3.75 -8.91 11.88
CA PHE A 34 -4.76 -7.87 11.94
C PHE A 34 -6.09 -8.38 12.53
N THR A 35 -6.59 -9.52 12.05
CA THR A 35 -7.80 -10.18 12.57
C THR A 35 -7.67 -10.48 14.07
N SER A 36 -6.48 -10.92 14.50
CA SER A 36 -6.19 -11.20 15.90
C SER A 36 -6.28 -9.94 16.78
N VAL A 37 -5.77 -8.81 16.29
CA VAL A 37 -5.90 -7.51 16.98
C VAL A 37 -7.36 -7.07 17.05
N THR A 38 -8.11 -7.19 15.94
CA THR A 38 -9.54 -6.86 15.92
C THR A 38 -10.34 -7.74 16.88
N LEU A 39 -10.03 -9.04 16.95
CA LEU A 39 -10.62 -9.96 17.91
C LEU A 39 -10.33 -9.52 19.35
N LEU A 40 -9.09 -9.17 19.68
CA LEU A 40 -8.75 -8.65 21.01
C LEU A 40 -9.54 -7.39 21.35
N VAL A 41 -9.61 -6.41 20.44
CA VAL A 41 -10.41 -5.19 20.63
C VAL A 41 -11.90 -5.53 20.81
N SER A 42 -12.41 -6.53 20.09
CA SER A 42 -13.81 -6.96 20.18
C SER A 42 -14.21 -7.47 21.58
N ILE A 43 -13.27 -8.05 22.34
CA ILE A 43 -13.51 -8.54 23.71
C ILE A 43 -13.80 -7.37 24.67
N PHE A 44 -13.17 -6.22 24.43
CA PHE A 44 -13.28 -5.04 25.29
C PHE A 44 -14.39 -4.07 24.84
N THR A 45 -14.93 -4.22 23.64
CA THR A 45 -16.01 -3.38 23.12
C THR A 45 -17.38 -4.02 23.35
N LYS A 46 -18.44 -3.20 23.52
CA LYS A 46 -19.82 -3.64 23.76
C LYS A 46 -20.79 -3.09 22.72
N ASN A 47 -21.99 -3.65 22.67
CA ASN A 47 -23.11 -3.18 21.87
C ASN A 47 -22.76 -3.08 20.37
N GLN A 48 -23.01 -1.92 19.76
CA GLN A 48 -22.79 -1.68 18.33
C GLN A 48 -21.33 -1.92 17.90
N MET A 49 -20.36 -1.51 18.73
CA MET A 49 -18.93 -1.64 18.43
C MET A 49 -18.47 -3.10 18.44
N HIS A 50 -19.04 -3.91 19.32
CA HIS A 50 -18.80 -5.35 19.34
C HIS A 50 -19.32 -6.00 18.05
N ASN A 51 -20.58 -5.72 17.68
CA ASN A 51 -21.18 -6.26 16.45
C ASN A 51 -20.39 -5.90 15.20
N LEU A 52 -19.90 -4.66 15.13
CA LEU A 52 -19.08 -4.17 14.04
C LEU A 52 -17.71 -4.86 13.98
N SER A 53 -17.07 -5.06 15.13
CA SER A 53 -15.80 -5.80 15.22
C SER A 53 -15.97 -7.26 14.79
N ILE A 54 -17.06 -7.93 15.22
CA ILE A 54 -17.40 -9.29 14.80
C ILE A 54 -17.68 -9.37 13.30
N PHE A 55 -18.35 -8.36 12.73
CA PHE A 55 -18.56 -8.27 11.28
C PHE A 55 -17.21 -8.21 10.55
N LEU A 56 -16.30 -7.33 10.96
CA LEU A 56 -14.96 -7.24 10.35
C LEU A 56 -14.23 -8.57 10.40
N ILE A 57 -14.18 -9.22 11.57
CA ILE A 57 -13.51 -10.52 11.74
C ILE A 57 -14.05 -11.55 10.75
N ARG A 58 -15.37 -11.60 10.52
CA ARG A 58 -15.97 -12.54 9.56
C ARG A 58 -15.54 -12.24 8.13
N VAL A 59 -15.50 -10.95 7.74
CA VAL A 59 -15.07 -10.55 6.40
C VAL A 59 -13.58 -10.86 6.22
N THR A 60 -12.72 -10.55 7.19
CA THR A 60 -11.28 -10.84 7.11
C THR A 60 -11.01 -12.35 7.06
N ILE A 61 -11.75 -13.17 7.82
CA ILE A 61 -11.67 -14.64 7.72
C ILE A 61 -12.05 -15.15 6.33
N ALA A 62 -13.16 -14.65 5.77
CA ALA A 62 -13.57 -15.03 4.42
C ALA A 62 -12.50 -14.67 3.38
N HIS A 63 -11.90 -13.49 3.52
CA HIS A 63 -10.84 -13.03 2.63
C HIS A 63 -9.54 -13.85 2.79
N MET A 64 -9.13 -14.21 4.02
CA MET A 64 -8.01 -15.15 4.24
C MET A 64 -8.22 -16.51 3.57
N ILE A 65 -9.46 -17.04 3.58
CA ILE A 65 -9.81 -18.27 2.86
C ILE A 65 -9.62 -18.08 1.35
N ILE A 66 -10.04 -16.94 0.79
CA ILE A 66 -9.83 -16.61 -0.62
C ILE A 66 -8.33 -16.56 -0.95
N VAL A 67 -7.52 -15.92 -0.11
CA VAL A 67 -6.05 -15.87 -0.27
C VAL A 67 -5.45 -17.27 -0.27
N LEU A 68 -5.89 -18.15 0.64
CA LEU A 68 -5.43 -19.54 0.71
C LEU A 68 -5.83 -20.34 -0.54
N LEU A 69 -7.07 -20.25 -0.99
CA LEU A 69 -7.54 -20.92 -2.20
C LEU A 69 -6.79 -20.41 -3.43
N ALA A 70 -6.59 -19.10 -3.54
CA ALA A 70 -5.84 -18.50 -4.62
C ALA A 70 -4.38 -18.96 -4.61
N PHE A 71 -3.75 -19.09 -3.44
CA PHE A 71 -2.41 -19.63 -3.28
C PHE A 71 -2.29 -21.08 -3.79
N LEU A 72 -3.25 -21.94 -3.45
CA LEU A 72 -3.29 -23.33 -3.92
C LEU A 72 -3.42 -23.40 -5.44
N LEU A 73 -4.34 -22.61 -6.01
CA LEU A 73 -4.51 -22.52 -7.47
C LEU A 73 -3.27 -21.94 -8.15
N PHE A 74 -2.60 -20.98 -7.51
CA PHE A 74 -1.41 -20.33 -8.04
C PHE A 74 -0.24 -21.31 -8.26
N GLN A 75 -0.17 -22.41 -7.49
CA GLN A 75 0.85 -23.45 -7.69
C GLN A 75 0.77 -24.07 -9.09
N LYS A 76 -0.44 -24.21 -9.66
CA LYS A 76 -0.67 -24.78 -10.98
C LYS A 76 -0.86 -23.72 -12.06
N PHE A 77 -1.40 -22.55 -11.70
CA PHE A 77 -1.80 -21.49 -12.62
C PHE A 77 -1.05 -20.17 -12.37
N SER A 78 0.25 -20.24 -12.10
CA SER A 78 1.08 -19.09 -11.74
C SER A 78 1.09 -17.96 -12.79
N ALA A 79 0.78 -18.27 -14.05
CA ALA A 79 0.64 -17.28 -15.13
C ALA A 79 -0.70 -16.50 -15.10
N SER A 80 -1.67 -16.91 -14.28
CA SER A 80 -2.98 -16.25 -14.20
C SER A 80 -2.87 -14.86 -13.58
N LYS A 81 -3.21 -13.82 -14.36
CA LYS A 81 -3.26 -12.43 -13.89
C LYS A 81 -4.23 -12.24 -12.71
N LEU A 82 -5.35 -12.97 -12.73
CA LEU A 82 -6.35 -12.92 -11.66
C LEU A 82 -5.76 -13.44 -10.34
N LEU A 83 -5.02 -14.56 -10.37
CA LEU A 83 -4.38 -15.08 -9.17
C LEU A 83 -3.21 -14.19 -8.72
N GLN A 84 -2.43 -13.65 -9.67
CA GLN A 84 -1.37 -12.69 -9.35
C GLN A 84 -1.90 -11.40 -8.72
N SER A 85 -3.15 -10.99 -8.99
CA SER A 85 -3.70 -9.80 -8.36
C SER A 85 -4.06 -10.00 -6.88
N VAL A 86 -4.33 -11.24 -6.43
CA VAL A 86 -4.87 -11.51 -5.09
C VAL A 86 -3.99 -10.96 -3.95
N PRO A 87 -2.66 -11.22 -3.89
CA PRO A 87 -1.85 -10.63 -2.83
C PRO A 87 -1.87 -9.10 -2.86
N THR A 88 -1.94 -8.52 -4.05
CA THR A 88 -1.93 -7.07 -4.25
C THR A 88 -3.24 -6.42 -3.83
N THR A 89 -4.39 -7.01 -4.21
CA THR A 89 -5.74 -6.56 -3.81
C THR A 89 -5.94 -6.66 -2.31
N SER A 90 -5.31 -7.66 -1.70
CA SER A 90 -5.39 -7.89 -0.27
C SER A 90 -4.74 -6.77 0.56
N TYR A 91 -3.65 -6.16 0.07
CA TYR A 91 -3.07 -4.99 0.75
C TYR A 91 -4.00 -3.76 0.71
N LEU A 92 -4.74 -3.56 -0.39
CA LEU A 92 -5.76 -2.51 -0.45
C LEU A 92 -6.91 -2.81 0.51
N PHE A 93 -7.37 -4.05 0.55
CA PHE A 93 -8.40 -4.49 1.48
C PHE A 93 -7.99 -4.24 2.94
N LEU A 94 -6.79 -4.69 3.32
CA LEU A 94 -6.20 -4.43 4.63
C LEU A 94 -6.11 -2.94 4.96
N HIS A 95 -5.75 -2.09 3.99
CA HIS A 95 -5.72 -0.64 4.20
C HIS A 95 -7.10 -0.11 4.60
N PHE A 96 -8.16 -0.49 3.88
CA PHE A 96 -9.53 -0.09 4.21
C PHE A 96 -9.98 -0.62 5.58
N GLU A 97 -9.70 -1.89 5.88
CA GLU A 97 -10.00 -2.46 7.19
C GLU A 97 -9.28 -1.71 8.31
N PHE A 98 -8.01 -1.35 8.11
CA PHE A 98 -7.23 -0.59 9.07
C PHE A 98 -7.81 0.81 9.31
N LEU A 99 -8.20 1.52 8.25
CA LEU A 99 -8.84 2.85 8.38
C LEU A 99 -10.16 2.74 9.15
N PHE A 100 -10.94 1.70 8.89
CA PHE A 100 -12.20 1.48 9.56
C PHE A 100 -12.02 1.13 11.04
N LEU A 101 -11.13 0.20 11.37
CA LEU A 101 -10.81 -0.13 12.75
C LEU A 101 -10.27 1.09 13.51
N SER A 102 -9.45 1.91 12.85
CA SER A 102 -8.94 3.15 13.44
C SER A 102 -10.06 4.15 13.73
N SER A 103 -11.07 4.24 12.87
CA SER A 103 -12.17 5.19 13.06
C SER A 103 -13.08 4.81 14.22
N ILE A 104 -13.20 3.52 14.54
CA ILE A 104 -13.97 3.01 15.70
C ILE A 104 -13.50 3.66 17.01
N PHE A 105 -12.21 4.03 17.13
CA PHE A 105 -11.69 4.70 18.32
C PHE A 105 -12.21 6.14 18.52
N PHE A 106 -12.95 6.70 17.55
CA PHE A 106 -13.57 8.02 17.63
C PHE A 106 -15.05 7.97 18.06
N GLY A 107 -15.51 6.83 18.58
CA GLY A 107 -16.82 6.69 19.20
C GLY A 107 -17.97 6.82 18.18
N GLU A 108 -19.02 7.57 18.53
CA GLU A 108 -20.23 7.69 17.70
C GLU A 108 -19.98 8.28 16.31
N GLN A 109 -18.91 9.05 16.13
CA GLN A 109 -18.54 9.67 14.86
C GLN A 109 -17.73 8.76 13.93
N TYR A 110 -17.55 7.47 14.27
CA TYR A 110 -16.65 6.57 13.54
C TYR A 110 -16.92 6.47 12.03
N LEU A 111 -18.18 6.57 11.58
CA LEU A 111 -18.51 6.56 10.14
C LEU A 111 -17.99 7.83 9.45
N LEU A 112 -18.24 8.99 10.04
CA LEU A 112 -17.75 10.27 9.51
C LEU A 112 -16.22 10.25 9.44
N ILE A 113 -15.56 9.81 10.52
CA ILE A 113 -14.10 9.73 10.59
C ILE A 113 -13.55 8.70 9.59
N PHE A 114 -14.25 7.58 9.38
CA PHE A 114 -13.86 6.60 8.36
C PHE A 114 -13.86 7.20 6.96
N PHE A 115 -14.95 7.88 6.57
CA PHE A 115 -15.02 8.55 5.27
C PHE A 115 -14.00 9.68 5.14
N LEU A 116 -13.70 10.39 6.23
CA LEU A 116 -12.62 11.38 6.26
C LEU A 116 -11.25 10.71 6.01
N PHE A 117 -10.95 9.59 6.66
CA PHE A 117 -9.71 8.84 6.42
C PHE A 117 -9.62 8.33 4.99
N ILE A 118 -10.72 7.83 4.41
CA ILE A 118 -10.76 7.45 2.98
C ILE A 118 -10.47 8.66 2.10
N GLY A 119 -11.14 9.79 2.34
CA GLY A 119 -10.94 11.02 1.58
C GLY A 119 -9.50 11.52 1.66
N LEU A 120 -8.89 11.49 2.85
CA LEU A 120 -7.50 11.85 3.07
C LEU A 120 -6.54 10.89 2.34
N SER A 121 -6.78 9.59 2.42
CA SER A 121 -6.00 8.58 1.71
C SER A 121 -6.03 8.82 0.20
N PHE A 122 -7.23 8.97 -0.36
CA PHE A 122 -7.41 9.24 -1.79
C PHE A 122 -6.72 10.53 -2.22
N THR A 123 -6.92 11.62 -1.48
CA THR A 123 -6.31 12.92 -1.76
C THR A 123 -4.79 12.82 -1.76
N PHE A 124 -4.22 12.13 -0.76
CA PHE A 124 -2.78 11.89 -0.68
C PHE A 124 -2.27 11.09 -1.88
N GLN A 125 -2.96 10.01 -2.29
CA GLN A 125 -2.56 9.23 -3.47
C GLN A 125 -2.56 10.07 -4.75
N VAL A 126 -3.55 10.95 -4.92
CA VAL A 126 -3.63 11.85 -6.08
C VAL A 126 -2.47 12.85 -6.07
N ILE A 127 -2.20 13.50 -4.94
CA ILE A 127 -1.08 14.45 -4.81
C ILE A 127 0.25 13.74 -5.08
N ASN A 128 0.45 12.55 -4.49
CA ASN A 128 1.67 11.77 -4.67
C ASN A 128 1.86 11.35 -6.14
N PHE A 129 0.78 10.96 -6.82
CA PHE A 129 0.82 10.65 -8.25
C PHE A 129 1.25 11.86 -9.09
N PHE A 130 0.66 13.04 -8.86
CA PHE A 130 1.05 14.26 -9.58
C PHE A 130 2.49 14.67 -9.29
N TYR A 131 2.94 14.54 -8.04
CA TYR A 131 4.34 14.75 -7.67
C TYR A 131 5.25 13.84 -8.48
N GLN A 132 5.00 12.53 -8.46
CA GLN A 132 5.83 11.53 -9.14
C GLN A 132 5.92 11.78 -10.65
N ILE A 133 4.79 12.07 -11.31
CA ILE A 133 4.74 12.41 -12.73
C ILE A 133 5.55 13.69 -13.03
N SER A 134 5.53 14.66 -12.13
CA SER A 134 6.22 15.94 -12.32
C SER A 134 7.74 15.81 -12.22
N ILE A 135 8.24 14.98 -11.31
CA ILE A 135 9.68 14.82 -11.08
C ILE A 135 10.32 13.75 -11.97
N VAL A 136 9.51 12.94 -12.66
CA VAL A 136 10.00 11.72 -13.32
C VAL A 136 11.10 11.97 -14.34
N SER A 137 10.98 13.04 -15.14
CA SER A 137 11.98 13.40 -16.15
C SER A 137 13.32 13.81 -15.54
N LYS A 138 13.28 14.42 -14.34
CA LYS A 138 14.47 14.82 -13.57
C LYS A 138 15.12 13.60 -12.92
N VAL A 139 14.32 12.72 -12.32
CA VAL A 139 14.78 11.48 -11.68
C VAL A 139 15.34 10.48 -12.70
N LYS A 140 14.84 10.49 -13.94
CA LYS A 140 15.33 9.64 -15.05
C LYS A 140 16.84 9.77 -15.25
N GLN A 141 17.35 10.99 -15.20
CA GLN A 141 18.75 11.32 -15.49
C GLN A 141 19.69 10.96 -14.34
N MET A 142 19.15 10.59 -13.17
CA MET A 142 19.94 10.21 -12.00
C MET A 142 20.44 8.76 -12.10
N PRO A 143 21.64 8.47 -11.56
CA PRO A 143 22.15 7.10 -11.46
C PRO A 143 21.18 6.22 -10.66
N ASP A 144 21.06 4.94 -11.05
CA ASP A 144 20.19 3.96 -10.38
C ASP A 144 20.76 3.58 -9.01
N ASN A 145 20.51 4.42 -7.99
CA ASN A 145 20.89 4.22 -6.60
C ASN A 145 19.68 4.41 -5.64
N GLU A 146 19.89 4.23 -4.33
CA GLU A 146 18.82 4.40 -3.32
C GLU A 146 18.28 5.84 -3.28
N HIS A 147 19.15 6.83 -3.52
CA HIS A 147 18.77 8.24 -3.52
C HIS A 147 17.69 8.54 -4.58
N LYS A 148 17.81 7.94 -5.77
CA LYS A 148 16.80 8.01 -6.84
C LYS A 148 15.43 7.51 -6.39
N LYS A 149 15.38 6.39 -5.66
CA LYS A 149 14.13 5.81 -5.12
C LYS A 149 13.54 6.70 -4.03
N ASN A 150 14.38 7.23 -3.15
CA ASN A 150 13.92 8.10 -2.07
C ASN A 150 13.29 9.39 -2.59
N ILE A 151 13.87 10.00 -3.64
CA ILE A 151 13.27 11.18 -4.28
C ILE A 151 11.90 10.84 -4.89
N LEU A 152 11.76 9.68 -5.53
CA LEU A 152 10.50 9.27 -6.15
C LEU A 152 9.37 9.03 -5.12
N HIS A 153 9.73 8.61 -3.90
CA HIS A 153 8.79 8.34 -2.82
C HIS A 153 8.80 9.41 -1.72
N LEU A 154 9.36 10.58 -2.00
CA LEU A 154 9.58 11.63 -1.00
C LEU A 154 8.30 12.03 -0.24
N PRO A 155 7.13 12.25 -0.89
CA PRO A 155 5.90 12.58 -0.15
C PRO A 155 5.47 11.47 0.80
N ALA A 156 5.57 10.21 0.37
CA ALA A 156 5.27 9.06 1.21
C ALA A 156 6.22 8.98 2.41
N LEU A 157 7.53 9.17 2.18
CA LEU A 157 8.53 9.19 3.26
C LEU A 157 8.29 10.30 4.27
N ILE A 158 7.96 11.51 3.81
CA ILE A 158 7.64 12.65 4.69
C ILE A 158 6.45 12.30 5.59
N VAL A 159 5.37 11.76 5.03
CA VAL A 159 4.19 11.36 5.82
C VAL A 159 4.55 10.22 6.78
N THR A 160 5.27 9.18 6.33
CA THR A 160 5.70 8.08 7.21
C THR A 160 6.50 8.57 8.41
N ILE A 161 7.50 9.45 8.18
CA ILE A 161 8.36 9.98 9.24
C ILE A 161 7.56 10.87 10.18
N THR A 162 6.69 11.74 9.65
CA THR A 162 5.85 12.62 10.44
C THR A 162 4.88 11.81 11.31
N SER A 163 4.26 10.79 10.74
CA SER A 163 3.42 9.81 11.46
C SER A 163 4.16 9.11 12.58
N ALA A 164 5.37 8.61 12.32
CA ALA A 164 6.20 7.99 13.34
C ALA A 164 6.57 8.97 14.46
N ALA A 165 6.92 10.21 14.11
CA ALA A 165 7.21 11.27 15.08
C ALA A 165 5.99 11.58 15.95
N ILE A 166 4.78 11.66 15.38
CA ILE A 166 3.54 11.84 16.14
C ILE A 166 3.38 10.72 17.17
N VAL A 167 3.57 9.45 16.78
CA VAL A 167 3.46 8.31 17.71
C VAL A 167 4.50 8.42 18.83
N VAL A 168 5.75 8.71 18.49
CA VAL A 168 6.86 8.82 19.46
C VAL A 168 6.61 9.97 20.43
N ILE A 169 6.28 11.17 19.95
CA ILE A 169 5.96 12.34 20.78
C ILE A 169 4.76 12.05 21.67
N THR A 170 3.70 11.45 21.11
CA THR A 170 2.51 11.06 21.88
C THR A 170 2.87 10.16 23.06
N ARG A 171 3.79 9.22 22.86
CA ARG A 171 4.26 8.33 23.93
C ARG A 171 5.20 9.04 24.91
N LEU A 172 6.17 9.81 24.42
CA LEU A 172 7.14 10.52 25.27
C LEU A 172 6.47 11.52 26.21
N PHE A 173 5.43 12.21 25.74
CA PHE A 173 4.71 13.23 26.51
C PHE A 173 3.40 12.72 27.12
N MET A 174 3.15 11.40 27.08
CA MET A 174 1.94 10.76 27.62
C MET A 174 0.64 11.43 27.14
N LEU A 175 0.60 11.86 25.87
CA LEU A 175 -0.58 12.45 25.25
C LEU A 175 -1.67 11.38 25.01
N SER A 176 -2.88 11.84 24.65
CA SER A 176 -4.01 10.96 24.36
C SER A 176 -3.66 9.88 23.32
N GLY A 177 -4.14 8.65 23.56
CA GLY A 177 -3.96 7.53 22.65
C GLY A 177 -4.55 7.76 21.26
N ILE A 178 -5.50 8.70 21.10
CA ILE A 178 -6.07 9.08 19.80
C ILE A 178 -4.98 9.58 18.84
N TYR A 179 -3.96 10.28 19.33
CA TYR A 179 -2.86 10.75 18.48
C TYR A 179 -1.98 9.60 17.98
N ILE A 180 -1.89 8.49 18.72
CA ILE A 180 -1.25 7.26 18.24
C ILE A 180 -2.04 6.72 17.05
N ILE A 181 -3.37 6.66 17.15
CA ILE A 181 -4.25 6.21 16.05
C ILE A 181 -4.06 7.11 14.82
N ILE A 182 -4.04 8.43 14.99
CA ILE A 182 -3.78 9.37 13.89
C ILE A 182 -2.42 9.10 13.23
N GLY A 183 -1.36 8.89 14.02
CA GLY A 183 -0.04 8.55 13.52
C GLY A 183 -0.06 7.25 12.69
N LEU A 184 -0.69 6.19 13.21
CA LEU A 184 -0.80 4.91 12.51
C LEU A 184 -1.63 5.01 11.23
N VAL A 185 -2.71 5.80 11.22
CA VAL A 185 -3.51 6.08 10.01
C VAL A 185 -2.67 6.76 8.94
N GLY A 186 -1.91 7.81 9.31
CA GLY A 186 -1.01 8.47 8.37
C GLY A 186 0.06 7.52 7.81
N MET A 187 0.56 6.59 8.64
CA MET A 187 1.49 5.56 8.20
C MET A 187 0.83 4.62 7.17
N SER A 188 -0.37 4.13 7.46
CA SER A 188 -1.17 3.29 6.55
C SER A 188 -1.44 3.98 5.21
N ILE A 189 -1.80 5.27 5.23
CA ILE A 189 -2.00 6.09 4.01
C ILE A 189 -0.71 6.18 3.19
N SER A 190 0.42 6.48 3.83
CA SER A 190 1.71 6.58 3.14
C SER A 190 2.14 5.24 2.55
N TRP A 191 1.89 4.13 3.24
CA TRP A 191 2.26 2.79 2.81
C TRP A 191 1.39 2.27 1.67
N ASN A 192 0.13 2.68 1.62
CA ASN A 192 -0.77 2.37 0.52
C ASN A 192 -0.20 2.78 -0.84
N SER A 193 0.56 3.87 -0.88
CA SER A 193 1.26 4.30 -2.09
C SER A 193 2.24 3.26 -2.60
N PHE A 194 2.93 2.49 -1.76
CA PHE A 194 3.84 1.44 -2.25
C PHE A 194 3.08 0.26 -2.85
N PHE A 195 1.91 -0.08 -2.31
CA PHE A 195 1.09 -1.20 -2.77
C PHE A 195 0.40 -0.92 -4.11
N ILE A 196 -0.09 0.31 -4.33
CA ILE A 196 -0.68 0.74 -5.61
C ILE A 196 0.32 0.64 -6.78
N LEU A 197 1.62 0.78 -6.52
CA LEU A 197 2.64 0.64 -7.55
C LEU A 197 2.85 -0.83 -7.95
N GLY A 198 2.76 -1.75 -6.98
CA GLY A 198 2.76 -3.20 -7.27
C GLY A 198 1.60 -3.60 -8.19
N TYR A 199 0.44 -2.96 -8.05
CA TYR A 199 -0.74 -3.16 -8.89
C TYR A 199 -0.48 -2.86 -10.37
N THR A 200 0.19 -1.73 -10.64
CA THR A 200 0.48 -1.35 -12.02
C THR A 200 1.32 -2.41 -12.73
N GLN A 201 2.19 -3.14 -12.03
CA GLN A 201 3.04 -4.17 -12.62
C GLN A 201 2.26 -5.41 -13.07
N VAL A 202 1.32 -5.88 -12.24
CA VAL A 202 0.53 -7.10 -12.50
C VAL A 202 -0.44 -6.90 -13.67
N PHE A 203 -1.12 -5.74 -13.73
CA PHE A 203 -2.20 -5.52 -14.69
C PHE A 203 -1.73 -5.00 -16.05
N THR A 204 -0.74 -4.10 -16.07
CA THR A 204 -0.27 -3.52 -17.33
C THR A 204 0.60 -4.47 -18.15
N GLY A 205 1.15 -5.53 -17.53
CA GLY A 205 2.13 -6.42 -18.18
C GLY A 205 3.38 -5.69 -18.65
N TRP A 206 3.59 -4.44 -18.17
CA TRP A 206 4.66 -3.58 -18.60
C TRP A 206 6.00 -4.16 -18.18
N ARG A 207 6.81 -4.54 -19.17
CA ARG A 207 8.21 -4.86 -18.97
C ARG A 207 9.00 -3.62 -19.31
N LYS A 208 9.90 -3.20 -18.40
CA LYS A 208 10.92 -2.20 -18.71
C LYS A 208 11.55 -2.60 -20.05
N LYS A 209 11.33 -1.80 -21.11
CA LYS A 209 12.10 -1.97 -22.34
C LYS A 209 13.54 -1.76 -21.92
N SER A 210 14.39 -2.75 -22.17
CA SER A 210 15.84 -2.52 -22.15
C SER A 210 16.06 -1.33 -23.07
N THR A 211 16.42 -0.17 -22.52
CA THR A 211 17.24 0.76 -23.27
C THR A 211 18.55 0.02 -23.46
N ASN A 212 18.60 -0.87 -24.45
CA ASN A 212 19.86 -1.19 -25.08
C ASN A 212 20.43 0.17 -25.40
N ASN A 213 21.57 0.46 -24.78
CA ASN A 213 22.41 1.57 -25.15
C ASN A 213 22.47 1.58 -26.68
N ILE A 214 21.70 2.47 -27.31
CA ILE A 214 22.07 2.99 -28.61
C ILE A 214 23.26 3.87 -28.30
N ILE A 215 24.40 3.22 -28.02
CA ILE A 215 25.70 3.76 -28.34
C ILE A 215 25.58 3.95 -29.84
N PHE A 216 25.37 5.20 -30.26
CA PHE A 216 25.78 5.63 -31.58
C PHE A 216 27.27 5.27 -31.68
N ARG A 217 27.56 4.07 -32.18
CA ARG A 217 28.86 3.81 -32.79
C ARG A 217 28.88 4.75 -33.98
N GLY A 218 29.62 5.85 -33.84
CA GLY A 218 30.02 6.64 -34.98
C GLY A 218 30.61 5.67 -36.00
N GLU A 219 29.94 5.53 -37.13
CA GLU A 219 30.56 4.98 -38.32
C GLU A 219 31.67 5.96 -38.68
N ILE A 220 32.91 5.57 -38.37
CA ILE A 220 34.06 6.10 -39.11
C ILE A 220 34.02 5.36 -40.44
N LYS A 221 33.63 6.09 -41.48
CA LYS A 221 34.04 5.83 -42.87
C LYS A 221 34.70 7.08 -43.40
#